data_AF-A0A5K1HC32-F1
#
_entry.id   AF-A0A5K1HC32-F1
#
_cell.length_a   1.000
_cell.length_b   1.000
_cell.length_c   1.000
_cell.angle_alpha   90.00
_cell.angle_beta   90.00
_cell.angle_gamma   90.00
#
_symmetry.space_group_name_H-M   'P 1'
#
loop_
_entity.id
_entity.type
_entity.pdbx_description
1 polymer ?
#
loop_
_entity_poly.entity_id
_entity_poly.type
_entity_poly.pdbx_seq_one_letter_code
_entity_poly.pdbx_strand_id
1 'polypeptide(L)'
;EVRETQWVEEGRIQFEGFSVKYSDELETVLSGIDVRVAKGEKIGVVGRTGSGKSTTLLSLLRILEAHSGRILVDGTDISALDLQSLRAGFNVILQDSFLFTGT
;
A
#
# COMPACT_ATOMS: atom_id res chain seq x y z
N GLU A 1 -27.50 -2.86 -4.56
CA GLU A 1 -26.93 -1.53 -4.84
C GLU A 1 -25.68 -1.35 -4.00
N VAL A 2 -24.50 -1.46 -4.60
CA VAL A 2 -23.23 -1.10 -3.94
C VAL A 2 -23.01 0.36 -4.26
N ARG A 3 -23.11 1.24 -3.25
CA ARG A 3 -22.65 2.62 -3.40
C ARG A 3 -21.14 2.57 -3.49
N GLU A 4 -20.58 2.83 -4.67
CA GLU A 4 -19.16 3.15 -4.83
C GLU A 4 -18.88 4.39 -3.99
N THR A 5 -18.38 4.18 -2.78
CA THR A 5 -17.83 5.27 -1.99
C THR A 5 -16.44 5.47 -2.54
N GLN A 6 -16.33 6.34 -3.55
CA GLN A 6 -15.04 6.72 -4.11
C GLN A 6 -14.29 7.53 -3.03
N TRP A 7 -13.50 6.84 -2.22
CA TRP A 7 -12.75 7.42 -1.10
C TRP A 7 -11.42 8.05 -1.54
N VAL A 8 -11.05 7.86 -2.80
CA VAL A 8 -9.87 8.44 -3.46
C VAL A 8 -10.32 9.47 -4.48
N GLU A 9 -9.82 10.71 -4.37
CA GLU A 9 -10.17 11.80 -5.27
C GLU A 9 -9.01 12.18 -6.20
N GLU A 10 -7.81 12.32 -5.65
CA GLU A 10 -6.62 12.76 -6.37
C GLU A 10 -5.50 11.71 -6.41
N GLY A 11 -5.52 10.74 -5.50
CA GLY A 11 -4.53 9.67 -5.43
C GLY A 11 -3.17 10.13 -4.87
N ARG A 12 -3.14 11.17 -4.03
CA ARG A 12 -1.93 11.54 -3.30
C ARG A 12 -1.62 10.48 -2.25
N ILE A 13 -0.37 10.04 -2.15
CA ILE A 13 0.06 9.03 -1.17
C ILE A 13 1.14 9.62 -0.27
N GLN A 14 1.04 9.38 1.04
CA GLN A 14 2.08 9.79 1.99
C GLN A 14 2.39 8.65 2.95
N PHE A 15 3.68 8.34 3.10
CA PHE A 15 4.19 7.52 4.19
C PHE A 15 4.76 8.49 5.23
N GLU A 16 4.38 8.31 6.49
CA GLU A 16 4.85 9.15 7.60
C GLU A 16 5.50 8.25 8.66
N GLY A 17 6.83 8.29 8.74
CA GLY A 17 7.63 7.46 9.65
C GLY A 17 7.30 5.97 9.59
N PHE A 18 6.90 5.47 8.41
CA PHE A 18 6.27 4.16 8.27
C PHE A 18 7.28 3.03 8.44
N SER A 19 6.94 2.04 9.28
CA SER A 19 7.72 0.82 9.44
C SER A 19 6.85 -0.43 9.38
N VAL A 20 7.38 -1.51 8.80
CA VAL A 20 6.67 -2.79 8.68
C VAL A 20 7.61 -3.98 8.80
N LYS A 21 7.10 -5.06 9.37
CA LYS A 21 7.76 -6.37 9.50
C LYS A 21 6.76 -7.48 9.18
N TYR A 22 7.26 -8.64 8.77
CA TYR A 22 6.40 -9.78 8.40
C TYR A 22 5.83 -10.52 9.61
N SER A 23 6.54 -10.51 10.74
CA SER A 23 6.07 -11.00 12.03
C SER A 23 6.83 -10.28 13.15
N ASP A 24 6.38 -10.44 14.40
CA ASP A 24 6.99 -9.73 15.52
C ASP A 24 8.43 -10.15 15.83
N GLU A 25 8.77 -11.39 15.48
CA GLU A 25 10.06 -12.03 15.70
C GLU A 25 11.08 -11.74 14.58
N LEU A 26 10.62 -11.18 13.46
CA LEU A 26 11.46 -10.87 12.30
C LEU A 26 11.91 -9.42 12.30
N GLU A 27 13.03 -9.18 11.60
CA GLU A 27 13.55 -7.84 11.40
C GLU A 27 12.59 -6.96 10.59
N THR A 28 12.64 -5.66 10.89
CA THR A 28 11.92 -4.62 10.16
C THR A 28 12.41 -4.53 8.72
N VAL A 29 11.49 -4.55 7.76
CA VAL A 29 11.80 -4.54 6.32
C VAL A 29 11.82 -3.12 5.76
N LEU A 30 10.79 -2.33 6.07
CA LEU A 30 10.79 -0.89 5.83
C LEU A 30 10.89 -0.22 7.20
N SER A 31 11.85 0.69 7.38
CA SER A 31 12.15 1.30 8.68
C SER A 31 12.09 2.82 8.58
N GLY A 32 11.06 3.39 9.21
CA GLY A 32 10.89 4.84 9.34
C GLY A 32 10.85 5.61 8.02
N ILE A 33 10.20 5.07 6.99
CA ILE A 33 10.21 5.70 5.66
C ILE A 33 9.22 6.87 5.58
N ASP A 34 9.70 7.97 5.00
CA ASP A 34 8.90 9.14 4.66
C ASP A 34 8.90 9.32 3.14
N VAL A 35 7.72 9.26 2.52
CA VAL A 35 7.55 9.37 1.07
C VAL A 35 6.30 10.20 0.80
N ARG A 36 6.34 11.05 -0.22
CA ARG A 36 5.17 11.77 -0.73
C ARG A 36 5.07 11.55 -2.23
N VAL A 37 3.88 11.18 -2.69
CA VAL A 37 3.53 11.03 -4.10
C VAL A 37 2.41 12.02 -4.38
N ALA A 38 2.67 12.97 -5.28
CA ALA A 38 1.70 13.96 -5.70
C ALA A 38 0.67 13.37 -6.68
N LYS A 39 -0.43 14.10 -6.88
CA LYS A 39 -1.44 13.76 -7.89
C LYS A 39 -0.80 13.57 -9.26
N GLY A 40 -1.06 12.42 -9.89
CA GLY A 40 -0.60 12.11 -11.25
C GLY A 40 0.91 11.85 -11.37
N GLU A 41 1.63 11.83 -10.25
CA GLU A 41 3.06 11.54 -10.24
C GLU A 41 3.33 10.06 -10.52
N LYS A 42 4.39 9.79 -11.29
CA LYS A 42 4.83 8.43 -11.63
C LYS A 42 6.12 8.14 -10.91
N ILE A 43 6.08 7.23 -9.96
CA ILE A 43 7.23 6.85 -9.14
C ILE A 43 7.71 5.44 -9.50
N GLY A 44 9.01 5.27 -9.64
CA GLY A 44 9.67 3.97 -9.72
C GLY A 44 10.32 3.61 -8.40
N VAL A 45 10.01 2.43 -7.85
CA VAL A 45 10.69 1.87 -6.67
C VAL A 45 11.71 0.84 -7.12
N VAL A 46 13.01 1.13 -6.94
CA VAL A 46 14.12 0.30 -7.42
C VAL A 46 15.08 -0.09 -6.29
N GLY A 47 15.77 -1.20 -6.45
CA GLY A 47 16.69 -1.73 -5.44
C GLY A 47 16.96 -3.23 -5.60
N ARG A 48 17.97 -3.74 -4.90
CA ARG A 48 18.35 -5.18 -4.91
C ARG A 48 17.18 -6.08 -4.50
N THR A 49 17.21 -7.36 -4.87
CA THR A 49 16.26 -8.35 -4.37
C THR A 49 16.28 -8.38 -2.83
N GLY A 50 15.10 -8.45 -2.20
CA GLY A 50 14.95 -8.39 -0.74
C GLY A 50 14.91 -6.98 -0.13
N SER A 51 15.07 -5.90 -0.92
CA SER A 51 15.11 -4.53 -0.39
C SER A 51 13.75 -3.94 0.02
N GLY A 52 12.68 -4.74 0.08
CA GLY A 52 11.35 -4.26 0.50
C GLY A 52 10.46 -3.65 -0.60
N LYS A 53 10.83 -3.72 -1.89
CA LYS A 53 10.01 -3.13 -2.98
C LYS A 53 8.59 -3.69 -3.02
N SER A 54 8.45 -5.01 -3.06
CA SER A 54 7.15 -5.67 -3.03
C SER A 54 6.44 -5.43 -1.69
N THR A 55 7.21 -5.36 -0.59
CA THR A 55 6.70 -5.03 0.75
C THR A 55 6.03 -3.65 0.81
N THR A 56 6.55 -2.66 0.08
CA THR A 56 5.90 -1.34 -0.07
C THR A 56 4.51 -1.45 -0.68
N LEU A 57 4.36 -2.22 -1.76
CA LEU A 57 3.06 -2.48 -2.38
C LEU A 57 2.11 -3.24 -1.43
N LEU A 58 2.62 -4.27 -0.75
CA LEU A 58 1.82 -5.03 0.22
C LEU A 58 1.34 -4.17 1.39
N SER A 59 2.14 -3.18 1.80
CA SER A 59 1.78 -2.22 2.85
C SER A 59 0.66 -1.27 2.41
N LEU A 60 0.70 -0.77 1.16
CA LEU A 60 -0.36 0.07 0.59
C LEU A 60 -1.72 -0.65 0.54
N LEU A 61 -1.70 -1.95 0.27
CA LEU A 61 -2.90 -2.79 0.20
C LEU A 61 -3.35 -3.33 1.57
N ARG A 62 -2.64 -2.95 2.64
CA ARG A 62 -2.78 -3.50 3.99
C ARG A 62 -2.89 -5.03 3.97
N ILE A 63 -2.00 -5.67 3.22
CA ILE A 63 -1.68 -7.10 3.35
C ILE A 63 -0.69 -7.27 4.50
N LEU A 64 0.21 -6.30 4.66
CA LEU A 64 1.03 -6.13 5.85
C LEU A 64 0.57 -4.87 6.57
N GLU A 65 0.23 -5.01 7.84
CA GLU A 65 -0.18 -3.88 8.69
C GLU A 65 1.06 -3.15 9.24
N ALA A 66 0.90 -1.84 9.49
CA ALA A 66 1.97 -1.01 10.01
C ALA A 66 2.46 -1.54 11.36
N HIS A 67 3.77 -1.64 11.54
CA HIS A 67 4.36 -1.81 12.87
C HIS A 67 4.43 -0.47 13.61
N SER A 68 4.77 0.60 12.88
CA SER A 68 4.75 1.97 13.37
C SER A 68 4.59 2.95 12.21
N GLY A 69 4.24 4.21 12.52
CA GLY A 69 3.91 5.21 11.51
C GLY A 69 2.59 4.91 10.81
N ARG A 70 2.36 5.56 9.68
CA ARG A 70 1.09 5.42 8.92
C ARG A 70 1.24 5.72 7.44
N ILE A 71 0.23 5.33 6.68
CA ILE A 71 0.08 5.66 5.28
C ILE A 71 -1.21 6.46 5.11
N LEU A 72 -1.12 7.60 4.42
CA LEU A 72 -2.25 8.45 4.08
C LEU A 72 -2.49 8.38 2.57
N VAL A 73 -3.75 8.31 2.16
CA VAL A 73 -4.18 8.51 0.77
C VAL A 73 -5.18 9.65 0.76
N ASP A 74 -4.88 10.71 0.00
CA ASP A 74 -5.62 11.98 -0.01
C ASP A 74 -5.86 12.56 1.39
N GLY A 75 -4.94 12.33 2.32
CA GLY A 75 -5.02 12.78 3.71
C GLY A 75 -5.81 11.85 4.63
N THR A 76 -6.45 10.81 4.09
CA THR A 76 -7.14 9.78 4.88
C THR A 76 -6.16 8.70 5.30
N ASP A 77 -6.09 8.40 6.60
CA ASP A 77 -5.31 7.26 7.09
C ASP A 77 -5.96 5.94 6.66
N ILE A 78 -5.21 5.14 5.89
CA ILE A 78 -5.74 3.90 5.32
C ILE A 78 -6.04 2.84 6.37
N SER A 79 -5.48 2.95 7.58
CA SER A 79 -5.78 2.05 8.71
C SER A 79 -7.20 2.21 9.24
N ALA A 80 -7.81 3.39 9.05
CA ALA A 80 -9.19 3.68 9.47
C ALA A 80 -10.26 3.11 8.52
N LEU A 81 -9.85 2.64 7.33
CA LEU A 81 -10.75 2.10 6.31
C LEU A 81 -10.94 0.59 6.50
N ASP A 82 -12.11 0.08 6.11
CA ASP A 82 -12.27 -1.35 5.89
C ASP A 82 -11.45 -1.79 4.66
N LEU A 83 -11.02 -3.06 4.67
CA LEU A 83 -10.12 -3.58 3.63
C LEU A 83 -10.77 -3.63 2.24
N GLN A 84 -12.10 -3.76 2.14
CA GLN A 84 -12.78 -3.80 0.85
C GLN A 84 -12.79 -2.41 0.22
N SER A 85 -13.20 -1.39 0.98
CA SER A 85 -13.18 0.00 0.53
C SER A 85 -11.77 0.43 0.16
N LEU A 86 -10.78 0.16 1.02
CA LEU A 86 -9.38 0.48 0.75
C LEU A 86 -8.92 -0.10 -0.59
N ARG A 87 -9.10 -1.41 -0.78
CA ARG A 87 -8.58 -2.11 -1.97
C ARG A 87 -9.35 -1.77 -3.23
N ALA A 88 -10.62 -1.33 -3.14
CA ALA A 88 -11.36 -0.79 -4.27
C ALA A 88 -10.75 0.50 -4.83
N GLY A 89 -9.93 1.22 -4.05
CA GLY A 89 -9.21 2.42 -4.49
C GLY A 89 -7.92 2.15 -5.27
N PHE A 90 -7.49 0.89 -5.38
CA PHE A 90 -6.22 0.52 -6.02
C PHE A 90 -6.43 -0.44 -7.20
N ASN A 91 -5.81 -0.10 -8.33
CA ASN A 91 -5.62 -1.04 -9.44
C ASN A 91 -4.20 -1.60 -9.38
N VAL A 92 -4.08 -2.92 -9.24
CA VAL A 92 -2.80 -3.59 -9.00
C VAL A 92 -2.57 -4.69 -10.03
N ILE A 93 -1.37 -4.71 -10.60
CA ILE A 93 -0.87 -5.80 -11.44
C ILE A 93 0.24 -6.49 -10.64
N LEU A 94 0.00 -7.74 -10.24
CA LEU A 94 0.97 -8.53 -9.47
C LEU A 94 2.04 -9.12 -10.37
N GLN A 95 3.22 -9.37 -9.80
CA GLN A 95 4.35 -9.98 -10.50
C GLN A 95 4.00 -11.37 -11.05
N ASP A 96 3.28 -12.18 -10.26
CA ASP A 96 2.71 -13.45 -10.69
C ASP A 96 1.18 -13.32 -10.71
N SER A 97 0.59 -13.27 -11.91
CA SER A 97 -0.86 -13.27 -12.09
C SER A 97 -1.37 -14.70 -12.18
N PHE A 98 -2.28 -15.09 -11.29
CA PHE A 98 -2.98 -16.37 -11.40
C PHE A 98 -4.29 -16.18 -12.17
N LEU A 99 -4.47 -16.96 -13.24
CA LEU A 99 -5.71 -17.02 -14.01
C LEU A 99 -6.48 -18.26 -13.58
N PHE A 100 -7.67 -18.06 -13.01
CA PHE A 100 -8.61 -19.15 -12.85
C PHE A 100 -9.15 -19.54 -14.23
N THR A 101 -9.21 -20.83 -14.51
CA THR A 101 -9.84 -21.33 -15.73
C THR A 101 -11.34 -21.08 -15.64
N GLY A 102 -11.84 -20.14 -16.43
CA GLY A 102 -13.24 -19.73 -16.54
C GLY A 102 -13.44 -18.93 -17.82
N THR A 103 -14.68 -18.76 -18.27
CA THR A 103 -15.03 -17.96 -19.45
C THR A 103 -15.08 -16.48 -19.14
#